data_AF-A0A5E4DB31-F1
#
_entry.id   AF-A0A5E4DB31-F1
#
_cell.length_a   1.000
_cell.length_b   1.000
_cell.length_c   1.000
_cell.angle_alpha   90.00
_cell.angle_beta   90.00
_cell.angle_gamma   90.00
#
_symmetry.space_group_name_H-M   'P 1'
#
loop_
_entity.id
_entity.type
_entity.pdbx_description
1 polymer ?
#
loop_
_entity_poly.entity_id
_entity_poly.type
_entity_poly.pdbx_seq_one_letter_code
_entity_poly.pdbx_strand_id
1 'polypeptide(L)'
;RWKLQVLDLRKVHGNFWRMWSGALVDACSPGVMKERQTVKASPDTGPTLPLKVLVNLRFQQRPLNAFHSFLFRWVDERKGLIQLCCKKLQMCSLPVCTIEKILERLDLDFIQQLDMQCFWRLSTLATFATYWGQMSNLRKLFFSHVYVSAYASQEERDQLMDDITSQFAKMDSLRRLYLDGVFLLERRLYQVL
;
A
#
# COMPACT_ATOMS: atom_id res chain seq x y z
N ARG A 1 -12.75 -24.61 19.03
CA ARG A 1 -11.44 -24.04 18.62
C ARG A 1 -11.74 -22.74 17.87
N TRP A 2 -11.14 -21.61 18.26
CA TRP A 2 -11.37 -20.32 17.60
C TRP A 2 -10.51 -20.23 16.32
N LYS A 3 -11.12 -20.04 15.15
CA LYS A 3 -10.41 -19.83 13.88
C LYS A 3 -10.26 -18.33 13.66
N LEU A 4 -9.09 -17.77 13.94
CA LEU A 4 -8.80 -16.36 13.70
C LEU A 4 -8.86 -16.08 12.19
N GLN A 5 -9.72 -15.15 11.79
CA GLN A 5 -9.89 -14.75 10.38
C GLN A 5 -9.32 -13.36 10.08
N VAL A 6 -9.20 -12.51 11.11
CA VAL A 6 -8.70 -11.14 10.99
C VAL A 6 -7.70 -10.87 12.10
N LEU A 7 -6.50 -10.43 11.73
CA LEU A 7 -5.47 -9.94 12.63
C LEU A 7 -5.35 -8.41 12.47
N ASP A 8 -5.75 -7.65 13.49
CA ASP A 8 -5.66 -6.18 13.46
C ASP A 8 -4.39 -5.68 14.13
N LEU A 9 -3.47 -5.18 13.31
CA LEU A 9 -2.17 -4.67 13.72
C LEU A 9 -2.13 -3.15 13.88
N ARG A 10 -3.24 -2.45 13.62
CA ARG A 10 -3.29 -0.98 13.59
C ARG A 10 -3.10 -0.32 14.96
N LYS A 11 -3.40 -1.05 16.03
CA LYS A 11 -3.33 -0.58 17.43
C LYS A 11 -2.12 -1.12 18.20
N VAL A 12 -1.21 -1.78 17.51
CA VAL A 12 -0.10 -2.48 18.15
C VAL A 12 1.04 -1.48 18.41
N HIS A 13 1.47 -1.36 19.66
CA HIS A 13 2.59 -0.51 20.07
C HIS A 13 3.91 -0.98 19.44
N GLY A 14 4.84 -0.06 19.17
CA GLY A 14 6.10 -0.32 18.47
C GLY A 14 6.97 -1.44 19.08
N ASN A 15 6.80 -1.73 20.37
CA ASN A 15 7.54 -2.75 21.10
C ASN A 15 7.18 -4.17 20.65
N PHE A 16 5.95 -4.39 20.19
CA PHE A 16 5.53 -5.69 19.65
C PHE A 16 6.38 -6.06 18.45
N TRP A 17 6.56 -5.12 17.51
CA TRP A 17 7.33 -5.40 16.29
C TRP A 17 8.82 -5.60 16.57
N ARG A 18 9.39 -4.90 17.55
CA ARG A 18 10.80 -5.11 17.93
C ARG A 18 11.07 -6.54 18.40
N MET A 19 10.12 -7.16 19.10
CA MET A 19 10.22 -8.55 19.58
C MET A 19 10.16 -9.59 18.45
N TRP A 20 9.37 -9.34 17.40
CA TRP A 20 9.13 -10.29 16.32
C TRP A 20 9.94 -10.01 15.04
N SER A 21 10.52 -8.81 14.90
CA SER A 21 11.37 -8.42 13.75
C SER A 21 12.80 -8.94 13.82
N GLY A 22 13.18 -9.65 14.89
CA GLY A 22 14.51 -10.23 15.05
C GLY A 22 15.61 -9.20 15.29
N ALA A 23 15.26 -7.99 15.74
CA ALA A 23 16.26 -7.03 16.23
C ALA A 23 16.87 -7.59 17.51
N LEU A 24 18.07 -8.18 17.37
CA LEU A 24 18.87 -8.75 18.45
C LEU A 24 19.10 -7.68 19.52
N VAL A 25 18.34 -7.72 20.61
CA VAL A 25 18.88 -7.27 21.89
C VAL A 25 19.62 -8.48 22.40
N ASP A 26 20.94 -8.39 22.29
CA ASP A 26 21.90 -9.33 22.82
C ASP A 26 21.61 -9.54 24.32
N ALA A 27 20.99 -10.67 24.63
CA ALA A 27 20.90 -11.22 25.96
C ALA A 27 20.87 -12.74 25.77
N CYS A 28 22.07 -13.32 25.71
CA CYS A 28 22.28 -14.75 25.76
C CYS A 28 21.51 -15.38 26.93
N SER A 29 20.67 -16.36 26.63
CA SER A 29 20.48 -17.52 27.51
C SER A 29 20.02 -18.71 26.67
N PRO A 30 20.75 -19.84 26.66
CA PRO A 30 20.42 -21.00 25.83
C PRO A 30 19.31 -21.81 26.52
N GLY A 31 18.06 -21.43 26.31
CA GLY A 31 16.89 -22.17 26.77
C GLY A 31 16.37 -23.12 25.69
N VAL A 32 16.82 -24.37 25.73
CA VAL A 32 16.26 -25.60 25.11
C VAL A 32 15.13 -25.35 24.09
N MET A 33 15.47 -25.39 22.80
CA MET A 33 14.49 -25.53 21.72
C MET A 33 13.77 -26.87 21.86
N LYS A 34 12.57 -26.86 22.46
CA LYS A 34 11.62 -27.96 22.24
C LYS A 34 11.16 -27.91 20.78
N GLU A 35 11.56 -28.94 20.07
CA GLU A 35 11.11 -29.33 18.73
C GLU A 35 9.60 -29.08 18.60
N ARG A 36 9.22 -28.10 17.76
CA ARG A 36 7.81 -27.85 17.47
C ARG A 36 7.32 -29.01 16.63
N GLN A 37 6.58 -29.91 17.26
CA GLN A 37 5.90 -31.02 16.63
C GLN A 37 5.17 -30.54 15.37
N THR A 38 5.54 -31.14 14.24
CA THR A 38 4.83 -31.03 12.97
C THR A 38 3.42 -31.57 13.18
N VAL A 39 2.46 -30.67 13.36
CA VAL A 39 1.04 -31.03 13.38
C VAL A 39 0.72 -31.58 12.00
N LYS A 40 0.56 -32.91 11.90
CA LYS A 40 0.10 -33.60 10.69
C LYS A 40 -1.18 -32.91 10.19
N ALA A 41 -1.15 -32.43 8.95
CA ALA A 41 -2.32 -31.89 8.29
C ALA A 41 -3.39 -32.99 8.19
N SER A 42 -4.55 -32.73 8.78
CA SER A 42 -5.74 -33.57 8.62
C SER A 42 -6.27 -33.41 7.18
N PRO A 43 -6.63 -34.50 6.48
CA PRO A 43 -7.07 -34.43 5.10
C PRO A 43 -8.58 -34.19 5.05
N ASP A 44 -9.03 -33.01 5.48
CA ASP A 44 -10.33 -32.48 5.03
C ASP A 44 -10.47 -31.01 5.43
N THR A 45 -10.20 -30.08 4.53
CA THR A 45 -10.66 -28.70 4.71
C THR A 45 -10.81 -28.07 3.34
N GLY A 46 -12.03 -27.68 2.97
CA GLY A 46 -12.32 -26.85 1.80
C GLY A 46 -11.50 -25.55 1.79
N PRO A 47 -11.65 -24.69 0.75
CA PRO A 47 -10.80 -23.51 0.57
C PRO A 47 -10.72 -22.68 1.85
N THR A 48 -9.54 -22.67 2.47
CA THR A 48 -9.30 -21.91 3.69
C THR A 48 -9.18 -20.46 3.30
N LEU A 49 -10.17 -19.64 3.69
CA LEU A 49 -10.12 -18.20 3.47
C LEU A 49 -8.80 -17.64 4.02
N PRO A 50 -8.12 -16.75 3.27
CA PRO A 50 -6.87 -16.16 3.73
C PRO A 50 -7.09 -15.38 5.02
N LEU A 51 -6.11 -15.44 5.92
CA LEU A 51 -6.06 -14.59 7.11
C LEU A 51 -5.89 -13.14 6.65
N LYS A 52 -6.86 -12.29 6.97
CA LYS A 52 -6.79 -10.86 6.69
C LYS A 52 -5.97 -10.15 7.75
N VAL A 53 -4.96 -9.41 7.34
CA VAL A 53 -4.06 -8.70 8.24
C VAL A 53 -4.25 -7.21 8.01
N LEU A 54 -4.86 -6.52 8.97
CA LEU A 54 -5.14 -5.09 8.88
C LEU A 54 -3.95 -4.30 9.44
N VAL A 55 -3.36 -3.43 8.63
CA VAL A 55 -2.23 -2.58 9.05
C VAL A 55 -2.37 -1.18 8.43
N ASN A 56 -1.72 -0.18 9.03
CA ASN A 56 -1.49 1.11 8.37
C ASN A 56 0.00 1.19 8.03
N LEU A 57 0.33 1.51 6.79
CA LEU A 57 1.70 1.49 6.29
C LEU A 57 2.17 2.90 5.96
N ARG A 58 3.40 3.21 6.38
CA ARG A 58 4.05 4.49 6.11
C ARG A 58 5.49 4.27 5.69
N PHE A 59 5.81 4.68 4.49
CA PHE A 59 7.13 4.57 3.88
C PHE A 59 7.73 5.95 3.69
N GLN A 60 8.51 6.41 4.67
CA GLN A 60 9.10 7.75 4.68
C GLN A 60 10.63 7.76 4.49
N GLN A 61 11.29 6.62 4.64
CA GLN A 61 12.75 6.51 4.55
C GLN A 61 13.13 5.29 3.72
N ARG A 62 14.25 5.40 3.01
CA ARG A 62 14.92 4.27 2.37
C ARG A 62 16.15 3.86 3.18
N PRO A 63 16.48 2.56 3.26
CA PRO A 63 15.72 1.41 2.74
C PRO A 63 14.45 1.13 3.57
N LEU A 64 13.63 0.17 3.13
CA LEU A 64 12.52 -0.36 3.93
C LEU A 64 13.06 -0.81 5.31
N ASN A 65 12.42 -0.34 6.38
CA ASN A 65 12.81 -0.75 7.73
C ASN A 65 12.58 -2.26 7.97
N ALA A 66 13.16 -2.79 9.04
CA ALA A 66 13.07 -4.22 9.37
C ALA A 66 11.63 -4.73 9.47
N PHE A 67 10.69 -3.90 9.94
CA PHE A 67 9.28 -4.24 10.01
C PHE A 67 8.66 -4.41 8.62
N HIS A 68 8.86 -3.47 7.71
CA HIS A 68 8.35 -3.57 6.33
C HIS A 68 8.94 -4.79 5.61
N SER A 69 10.25 -5.00 5.75
CA SER A 69 10.95 -6.13 5.13
C SER A 69 10.47 -7.48 5.70
N PHE A 70 10.21 -7.55 7.01
CA PHE A 70 9.59 -8.73 7.63
C PHE A 70 8.17 -8.95 7.12
N LEU A 71 7.34 -7.90 7.12
CA LEU A 71 5.93 -7.98 6.74
C LEU A 71 5.76 -8.48 5.30
N PHE A 72 6.53 -7.94 4.35
CA PHE A 72 6.41 -8.35 2.95
C PHE A 72 6.95 -9.75 2.71
N ARG A 73 8.07 -10.13 3.33
CA ARG A 73 8.55 -11.51 3.29
C ARG A 73 7.54 -12.48 3.88
N TRP A 74 6.89 -12.10 4.98
CA TRP A 74 5.85 -12.91 5.63
C TRP A 74 4.63 -13.15 4.72
N VAL A 75 4.25 -12.15 3.92
CA VAL A 75 3.18 -12.26 2.90
C VAL A 75 3.65 -13.13 1.73
N ASP A 76 4.86 -12.89 1.22
CA ASP A 76 5.42 -13.63 0.08
C ASP A 76 5.55 -15.14 0.38
N GLU A 77 6.05 -15.49 1.58
CA GLU A 77 6.20 -16.88 2.04
C GLU A 77 4.85 -17.60 2.26
N ARG A 78 3.76 -16.85 2.40
CA ARG A 78 2.41 -17.38 2.71
C ARG A 78 1.37 -16.93 1.70
N LYS A 79 1.78 -16.82 0.43
CA LYS A 79 0.90 -16.43 -0.68
C LYS A 79 -0.36 -17.32 -0.72
N GLY A 80 -1.53 -16.68 -0.81
CA GLY A 80 -2.83 -17.35 -0.78
C GLY A 80 -3.36 -17.70 0.61
N LEU A 81 -2.52 -17.68 1.65
CA LEU A 81 -2.93 -17.90 3.04
C LEU A 81 -3.07 -16.59 3.81
N ILE A 82 -2.39 -15.53 3.38
CA ILE A 82 -2.42 -14.21 4.01
C ILE A 82 -2.83 -13.17 2.98
N GLN A 83 -3.74 -12.30 3.38
CA GLN A 83 -4.13 -11.13 2.63
C GLN A 83 -3.80 -9.88 3.45
N LEU A 84 -2.88 -9.05 2.95
CA LEU A 84 -2.47 -7.83 3.62
C LEU A 84 -3.41 -6.69 3.24
N CYS A 85 -4.16 -6.19 4.21
CA CYS A 85 -5.15 -5.14 4.02
C CYS A 85 -4.65 -3.84 4.65
N CYS A 86 -4.48 -2.80 3.84
CA CYS A 86 -3.96 -1.52 4.31
C CYS A 86 -5.03 -0.44 4.23
N LYS A 87 -5.46 0.13 5.36
CA LYS A 87 -6.48 1.20 5.36
C LYS A 87 -5.91 2.56 5.00
N LYS A 88 -4.71 2.86 5.52
CA LYS A 88 -4.00 4.12 5.29
C LYS A 88 -2.59 3.80 4.80
N LEU A 89 -2.29 4.21 3.57
CA LEU A 89 -1.01 4.02 2.92
C LEU A 89 -0.35 5.39 2.69
N GLN A 90 0.85 5.59 3.22
CA GLN A 90 1.65 6.79 2.97
C GLN A 90 2.98 6.40 2.36
N MET A 91 3.36 7.04 1.26
CA MET A 91 4.61 6.77 0.55
C MET A 91 5.28 8.09 0.16
N CYS A 92 6.54 8.24 0.55
CA CYS A 92 7.33 9.42 0.26
C CYS A 92 8.65 9.02 -0.40
N SER A 93 8.99 9.70 -1.48
CA SER A 93 10.29 9.59 -2.17
C SER A 93 10.68 8.14 -2.51
N LEU A 94 9.74 7.28 -2.90
CA LEU A 94 10.01 5.91 -3.35
C LEU A 94 10.13 5.82 -4.89
N PRO A 95 10.94 4.90 -5.45
CA PRO A 95 10.93 4.64 -6.88
C PRO A 95 9.60 4.01 -7.28
N VAL A 96 9.16 4.28 -8.51
CA VAL A 96 7.95 3.72 -9.11
C VAL A 96 7.92 2.19 -8.96
N CYS A 97 9.02 1.51 -9.35
CA CYS A 97 9.13 0.05 -9.25
C CYS A 97 9.03 -0.52 -7.82
N THR A 98 9.34 0.28 -6.80
CA THR A 98 9.16 -0.15 -5.39
C THR A 98 7.72 0.00 -4.97
N ILE A 99 7.05 1.05 -5.44
CA ILE A 99 5.64 1.32 -5.13
C ILE A 99 4.76 0.25 -5.78
N GLU A 100 5.01 -0.11 -7.04
CA GLU A 100 4.31 -1.21 -7.73
C GLU A 100 4.41 -2.52 -6.92
N LYS A 101 5.62 -2.92 -6.51
CA LYS A 101 5.85 -4.10 -5.67
C LYS A 101 5.18 -4.04 -4.29
N ILE A 102 4.93 -2.84 -3.76
CA ILE A 102 4.17 -2.67 -2.52
C ILE A 102 2.69 -2.90 -2.81
N LEU A 103 2.14 -2.24 -3.84
CA LEU A 103 0.73 -2.32 -4.21
C LEU A 103 0.32 -3.75 -4.62
N GLU A 104 1.16 -4.48 -5.33
CA GLU A 104 0.94 -5.89 -5.72
C GLU A 104 0.76 -6.84 -4.53
N ARG A 105 1.26 -6.48 -3.35
CA ARG A 105 1.15 -7.27 -2.12
C ARG A 105 -0.01 -6.85 -1.23
N LEU A 106 -0.75 -5.81 -1.63
CA LEU A 106 -1.85 -5.25 -0.85
C LEU A 106 -3.18 -5.56 -1.51
N ASP A 107 -4.20 -5.71 -0.68
CA ASP A 107 -5.58 -5.61 -1.12
C ASP A 107 -5.95 -4.13 -1.34
N LEU A 108 -6.00 -3.71 -2.61
CA LEU A 108 -6.27 -2.33 -3.02
C LEU A 108 -7.66 -1.85 -2.60
N ASP A 109 -8.65 -2.75 -2.53
CA ASP A 109 -10.01 -2.41 -2.11
C ASP A 109 -10.08 -2.01 -0.64
N PHE A 110 -9.08 -2.34 0.18
CA PHE A 110 -9.06 -1.92 1.59
C PHE A 110 -8.50 -0.51 1.81
N ILE A 111 -7.87 0.08 0.79
CA ILE A 111 -7.23 1.38 0.89
C ILE A 111 -8.30 2.48 0.89
N GLN A 112 -8.37 3.24 1.98
CA GLN A 112 -9.30 4.37 2.12
C GLN A 112 -8.59 5.73 2.09
N GLN A 113 -7.30 5.76 2.39
CA GLN A 113 -6.48 6.96 2.34
C GLN A 113 -5.12 6.61 1.73
N LEU A 114 -4.78 7.32 0.68
CA LEU A 114 -3.50 7.23 -0.01
C LEU A 114 -2.83 8.59 0.00
N ASP A 115 -1.66 8.69 0.64
CA ASP A 115 -0.86 9.91 0.67
C ASP A 115 0.49 9.65 -0.04
N MET A 116 0.70 10.34 -1.16
CA MET A 116 1.85 10.19 -2.04
C MET A 116 2.65 11.49 -2.11
N GLN A 117 3.89 11.45 -1.65
CA GLN A 117 4.84 12.56 -1.72
C GLN A 117 6.02 12.15 -2.61
N CYS A 118 5.82 12.15 -3.92
CA CYS A 118 6.81 11.64 -4.87
C CYS A 118 7.05 12.63 -6.01
N PHE A 119 8.32 12.89 -6.33
CA PHE A 119 8.72 13.75 -7.45
C PHE A 119 8.47 13.05 -8.79
N TRP A 120 7.23 13.13 -9.28
CA TRP A 120 6.80 12.41 -10.47
C TRP A 120 6.54 13.34 -11.66
N ARG A 121 6.85 12.84 -12.86
CA ARG A 121 6.37 13.44 -14.09
C ARG A 121 4.87 13.23 -14.20
N LEU A 122 4.16 14.15 -14.87
CA LEU A 122 2.74 13.98 -15.18
C LEU A 122 2.44 12.64 -15.89
N SER A 123 3.32 12.19 -16.78
CA SER A 123 3.16 10.89 -17.44
C SER A 123 3.23 9.70 -16.46
N THR A 124 4.16 9.74 -15.50
CA THR A 124 4.24 8.74 -14.43
C THR A 124 2.97 8.75 -13.59
N LEU A 125 2.44 9.95 -13.29
CA LEU A 125 1.18 10.10 -12.56
C LEU A 125 0.01 9.46 -13.32
N ALA A 126 -0.10 9.69 -14.64
CA ALA A 126 -1.14 9.12 -15.48
C ALA A 126 -1.08 7.59 -15.50
N THR A 127 0.12 7.00 -15.63
CA THR A 127 0.30 5.55 -15.47
C THR A 127 -0.18 5.09 -14.10
N PHE A 128 0.17 5.82 -13.03
CA PHE A 128 -0.19 5.46 -11.68
C PHE A 128 -1.67 5.66 -11.33
N ALA A 129 -2.36 6.56 -12.02
CA ALA A 129 -3.78 6.81 -11.83
C ALA A 129 -4.61 5.55 -12.07
N THR A 130 -4.14 4.63 -12.92
CA THR A 130 -4.77 3.33 -13.15
C THR A 130 -4.90 2.49 -11.88
N TYR A 131 -3.91 2.54 -10.96
CA TYR A 131 -3.99 1.88 -9.66
C TYR A 131 -5.05 2.53 -8.77
N TRP A 132 -5.22 3.85 -8.81
CA TRP A 132 -6.25 4.53 -8.02
C TRP A 132 -7.66 4.19 -8.50
N GLY A 133 -7.85 4.07 -9.82
CA GLY A 133 -9.11 3.61 -10.40
C GLY A 133 -9.50 2.18 -9.98
N GLN A 134 -8.56 1.37 -9.50
CA GLN A 134 -8.82 0.05 -8.91
C GLN A 134 -9.17 0.11 -7.41
N MET A 135 -8.90 1.22 -6.73
CA MET A 135 -9.15 1.38 -5.29
C MET A 135 -10.59 1.82 -5.03
N SER A 136 -11.53 0.88 -5.09
CA SER A 136 -12.98 1.14 -5.00
C SER A 136 -13.42 1.88 -3.73
N ASN A 137 -12.70 1.72 -2.62
CA ASN A 137 -13.01 2.34 -1.33
C ASN A 137 -12.17 3.59 -1.01
N LEU A 138 -11.41 4.13 -1.97
CA LEU A 138 -10.55 5.27 -1.72
C LEU A 138 -11.38 6.52 -1.43
N ARG A 139 -11.23 7.09 -0.23
CA ARG A 139 -11.98 8.28 0.21
C ARG A 139 -11.13 9.54 0.23
N LYS A 140 -9.81 9.37 0.36
CA LYS A 140 -8.86 10.47 0.36
C LYS A 140 -7.67 10.11 -0.51
N LEU A 141 -7.36 11.00 -1.43
CA LEU A 141 -6.15 10.95 -2.23
C LEU A 141 -5.38 12.26 -2.01
N PHE A 142 -4.16 12.13 -1.53
CA PHE A 142 -3.19 13.21 -1.48
C PHE A 142 -2.02 12.84 -2.39
N PHE A 143 -1.69 13.74 -3.31
CA PHE A 143 -0.52 13.64 -4.15
C PHE A 143 0.20 14.99 -4.17
N SER A 144 1.53 15.00 -4.13
CA SER A 144 2.33 16.22 -4.19
C SER A 144 3.62 16.01 -4.98
N HIS A 145 4.27 17.12 -5.35
CA HIS A 145 5.54 17.16 -6.10
C HIS A 145 5.45 16.59 -7.53
N VAL A 146 4.29 16.72 -8.17
CA VAL A 146 4.16 16.44 -9.61
C VAL A 146 4.79 17.60 -10.37
N TYR A 147 5.49 17.31 -11.47
CA TYR A 147 5.94 18.32 -12.40
C TYR A 147 5.60 17.95 -13.84
N VAL A 148 5.41 18.99 -14.65
CA VAL A 148 5.15 18.88 -16.08
C VAL A 148 6.46 19.11 -16.82
N SER A 149 6.74 18.28 -17.83
CA SER A 149 7.90 18.49 -18.70
C SER A 149 7.77 19.83 -19.43
N ALA A 150 8.81 20.67 -19.40
CA ALA A 150 8.83 21.93 -20.14
C ALA A 150 8.66 21.73 -21.65
N TYR A 151 9.08 20.57 -22.16
CA TYR A 151 9.03 20.21 -23.57
C TYR A 151 7.73 19.52 -24.00
N ALA A 152 6.83 19.17 -23.06
CA ALA A 152 5.57 18.53 -23.42
C ALA A 152 4.67 19.53 -24.15
N SER A 153 4.09 19.12 -25.27
CA SER A 153 3.12 19.92 -26.01
C SER A 153 1.84 20.12 -25.18
N GLN A 154 1.00 21.08 -25.57
CA GLN A 154 -0.28 21.30 -24.89
C GLN A 154 -1.21 20.09 -25.06
N GLU A 155 -1.23 19.49 -26.26
CA GLU A 155 -2.01 18.30 -26.59
C GLU A 155 -1.60 17.09 -25.75
N GLU A 156 -0.30 16.84 -25.58
CA GLU A 156 0.21 15.76 -24.73
C GLU A 156 -0.21 15.94 -23.27
N ARG A 157 -0.18 17.18 -22.78
CA ARG A 157 -0.62 17.50 -21.42
C ARG A 157 -2.10 17.24 -21.26
N ASP A 158 -2.91 17.71 -22.20
CA ASP A 158 -4.36 17.52 -22.17
C ASP A 158 -4.74 16.04 -22.24
N GLN A 159 -4.07 15.24 -23.06
CA GLN A 159 -4.28 13.79 -23.11
C GLN A 159 -3.95 13.10 -21.78
N LEU A 160 -2.79 13.39 -21.18
CA LEU A 160 -2.42 12.81 -19.88
C LEU A 160 -3.39 13.22 -18.77
N MET A 161 -3.94 14.43 -18.86
CA MET A 161 -4.94 14.94 -17.94
C MET A 161 -6.27 14.22 -18.09
N ASP A 162 -6.70 13.96 -19.32
CA ASP A 162 -7.91 13.19 -19.59
C ASP A 162 -7.74 11.74 -19.10
N ASP A 163 -6.56 11.15 -19.29
CA ASP A 163 -6.22 9.82 -18.76
C ASP A 163 -6.35 9.77 -17.23
N ILE A 164 -5.79 10.75 -16.51
CA ILE A 164 -5.90 10.83 -15.04
C ILE A 164 -7.36 11.03 -14.62
N THR A 165 -8.04 11.97 -15.27
CA THR A 165 -9.41 12.36 -14.93
C THR A 165 -10.40 11.22 -15.16
N SER A 166 -10.18 10.41 -16.21
CA SER A 166 -10.97 9.21 -16.47
C SER A 166 -10.89 8.16 -15.35
N GLN A 167 -9.80 8.14 -14.57
CA GLN A 167 -9.68 7.25 -13.43
C GLN A 167 -10.44 7.79 -12.22
N PHE A 168 -10.49 9.11 -12.01
CA PHE A 168 -11.31 9.70 -10.95
C PHE A 168 -12.80 9.42 -11.16
N ALA A 169 -13.26 9.37 -12.41
CA ALA A 169 -14.63 8.99 -12.73
C ALA A 169 -15.01 7.56 -12.28
N LYS A 170 -14.04 6.69 -11.99
CA LYS A 170 -14.27 5.32 -11.46
C LYS A 170 -14.28 5.26 -9.93
N MET A 171 -13.98 6.37 -9.27
CA MET A 171 -13.72 6.41 -7.83
C MET A 171 -14.93 6.96 -7.06
N ASP A 172 -16.04 6.22 -7.05
CA ASP A 172 -17.31 6.62 -6.45
C ASP A 172 -17.23 7.00 -4.96
N SER A 173 -16.23 6.48 -4.25
CA SER A 173 -16.01 6.71 -2.82
C SER A 173 -15.17 7.95 -2.50
N LEU A 174 -14.59 8.61 -3.50
CA LEU A 174 -13.63 9.69 -3.30
C LEU A 174 -14.33 10.93 -2.74
N ARG A 175 -13.84 11.46 -1.61
CA ARG A 175 -14.42 12.63 -0.93
C ARG A 175 -13.46 13.79 -0.79
N ARG A 176 -12.16 13.51 -0.85
CA ARG A 176 -11.09 14.48 -0.70
C ARG A 176 -9.99 14.18 -1.68
N LEU A 177 -9.70 15.16 -2.52
CA LEU A 177 -8.62 15.12 -3.47
C LEU A 177 -7.71 16.31 -3.21
N TYR A 178 -6.42 16.06 -3.07
CA TYR A 178 -5.39 17.07 -2.97
C TYR A 178 -4.28 16.70 -3.94
N LEU A 179 -4.01 17.57 -4.92
CA LEU A 179 -2.95 17.39 -5.91
C LEU A 179 -2.10 18.65 -5.95
N ASP A 180 -0.88 18.57 -5.43
CA ASP A 180 0.07 19.68 -5.36
C ASP A 180 1.19 19.54 -6.40
N GLY A 181 1.58 20.66 -7.00
CA GLY A 181 2.52 20.74 -8.13
C GLY A 181 1.88 20.66 -9.52
N VAL A 182 0.55 20.50 -9.61
CA VAL A 182 -0.17 20.50 -10.90
C VAL A 182 -1.06 21.74 -11.01
N PHE A 183 -0.46 22.89 -11.30
CA PHE A 183 -1.17 24.15 -11.54
C PHE A 183 -2.27 24.06 -12.63
N LEU A 184 -2.26 23.00 -13.45
CA LEU A 184 -3.24 22.74 -14.51
C LEU A 184 -4.46 21.92 -14.04
N LEU A 185 -4.37 21.19 -12.92
CA LEU A 185 -5.44 20.34 -12.42
C LEU A 185 -6.60 21.15 -11.83
N GLU A 186 -6.31 22.33 -11.30
CA GLU A 186 -7.30 23.15 -10.60
C GLU A 186 -8.51 23.48 -11.49
N ARG A 187 -8.33 23.74 -12.79
CA ARG A 187 -9.44 24.08 -13.69
C ARG A 187 -10.28 22.89 -14.18
N ARG A 188 -9.70 21.69 -14.32
CA ARG A 188 -10.42 20.49 -14.83
C ARG A 188 -10.99 19.61 -13.72
N LEU A 189 -10.42 19.64 -12.50
CA LEU A 189 -10.94 18.88 -11.36
C LEU A 189 -12.32 19.36 -10.89
N TYR A 190 -12.63 20.65 -11.04
CA TYR A 190 -13.96 21.19 -10.73
C TYR A 190 -15.10 20.55 -11.53
N GLN A 191 -14.81 19.85 -12.63
CA GLN A 191 -15.81 19.18 -13.44
C GLN A 191 -16.07 17.73 -13.03
N VAL A 192 -15.23 17.15 -12.16
CA VAL A 192 -15.21 15.70 -11.87
C VAL A 192 -15.49 15.37 -10.40
N LEU A 193 -15.43 16.36 -9.51
CA LEU A 193 -15.89 16.27 -8.11
C LEU A 193 -17.30 16.82 -7.95
#